data_AF-A0A7K2QIT7-F1
#
_entry.id   AF-A0A7K2QIT7-F1
#
_cell.length_a   1.000
_cell.length_b   1.000
_cell.length_c   1.000
_cell.angle_alpha   90.00
_cell.angle_beta   90.00
_cell.angle_gamma   90.00
#
_symmetry.space_group_name_H-M   'P 1'
#
loop_
_entity.id
_entity.type
_entity.pdbx_description
1 polymer ?
#
loop_
_entity_poly.entity_id
_entity_poly.type
_entity_poly.pdbx_seq_one_letter_code
_entity_poly.pdbx_strand_id
1 'polypeptide(L)' 'MRPVKPGTEGCEECLALGDSWVHLRMCLSCGHVGCCDSSRNRHATKHYRATEHPIAASHEPGEAWAWCYADKLMLDAA' A
#
# COMPACT_ATOMS: atom_id res chain seq x y z
N MET A 1 7.98 -3.84 -16.66
CA MET A 1 7.60 -2.75 -15.72
C MET A 1 8.87 -2.23 -15.07
N ARG A 2 9.06 -0.92 -14.96
CA ARG A 2 10.19 -0.38 -14.15
C ARG A 2 9.87 -0.62 -12.68
N PRO A 3 10.83 -1.04 -11.84
CA PRO A 3 10.59 -1.18 -10.41
C PRO A 3 10.28 0.20 -9.82
N VAL A 4 9.11 0.31 -9.22
CA VAL A 4 8.70 1.49 -8.46
C VAL A 4 9.27 1.32 -7.05
N LYS A 5 9.97 2.34 -6.56
CA LYS A 5 10.59 2.33 -5.23
C LYS A 5 9.60 2.89 -4.20
N PRO A 6 9.62 2.41 -2.94
CA PRO A 6 8.86 3.02 -1.88
C PRO A 6 9.31 4.47 -1.68
N GLY A 7 8.35 5.39 -1.59
CA GLY A 7 8.62 6.81 -1.30
C GLY A 7 9.04 7.06 0.15
N THR A 8 8.65 6.17 1.05
CA THR A 8 8.87 6.24 2.50
C THR A 8 9.08 4.84 3.08
N GLU A 9 9.76 4.74 4.23
CA GLU A 9 9.96 3.46 4.94
C GLU A 9 8.69 2.96 5.66
N GLY A 10 7.66 3.80 5.74
CA GLY A 10 6.41 3.51 6.42
C GLY A 10 5.24 4.25 5.79
N CYS A 11 4.07 4.14 6.39
CA CYS A 11 2.91 4.89 5.93
C CYS A 11 3.16 6.39 6.12
N GLU A 12 3.26 7.13 5.01
CA GLU A 12 3.65 8.55 4.99
C GLU A 12 2.77 9.39 5.91
N GLU A 13 1.47 9.18 5.87
CA GLU A 13 0.52 9.94 6.67
C GLU A 13 0.50 9.51 8.14
N CYS A 14 0.69 8.22 8.44
CA CYS A 14 0.83 7.80 9.84
C CYS A 14 2.11 8.37 10.46
N LEU A 15 3.21 8.38 9.72
CA LEU A 15 4.46 9.02 10.15
C LEU A 15 4.26 10.51 10.42
N ALA A 16 3.57 11.23 9.53
CA ALA A 16 3.27 12.65 9.71
C ALA A 16 2.37 12.93 10.94
N LEU A 17 1.47 11.99 11.27
CA LEU A 17 0.57 12.09 12.43
C LEU A 17 1.18 11.55 13.73
N GLY A 18 2.34 10.89 13.67
CA GLY A 18 2.90 10.15 14.81
C GLY A 18 2.04 8.95 15.24
N ASP A 19 1.27 8.37 14.31
CA ASP A 19 0.39 7.23 14.55
C ASP A 19 1.04 5.92 14.09
N SER A 20 0.47 4.79 14.51
CA SER A 20 0.94 3.46 14.15
C SER A 20 0.10 2.81 13.05
N TRP A 21 0.56 1.65 12.58
CA TRP A 21 -0.11 0.81 11.60
C TRP A 21 0.10 -0.66 11.93
N VAL A 22 -0.70 -1.53 11.31
CA VAL A 22 -0.58 -2.98 11.45
C VAL A 22 0.31 -3.55 10.35
N HIS A 23 -0.05 -3.29 9.08
CA HIS A 23 0.72 -3.69 7.90
C HIS A 23 0.74 -2.57 6.87
N LEU A 24 1.76 -2.61 6.01
CA LEU A 24 1.99 -1.64 4.96
C LEU A 24 1.69 -2.22 3.57
N ARG A 25 1.22 -1.33 2.68
CA ARG A 25 1.05 -1.62 1.26
C ARG A 25 1.71 -0.53 0.44
N MET A 26 2.45 -0.92 -0.59
CA MET A 26 3.09 0.00 -1.54
C MET A 26 2.34 0.00 -2.87
N CYS A 27 1.95 1.19 -3.34
CA CYS A 27 1.33 1.35 -4.64
C CYS A 27 2.34 1.02 -5.77
N LEU A 28 1.96 0.11 -6.68
CA LEU A 28 2.82 -0.28 -7.80
C LEU A 28 2.80 0.73 -8.97
N SER A 29 1.93 1.73 -8.93
CA SER A 29 1.86 2.79 -9.93
C SER A 29 2.77 3.98 -9.60
N CYS A 30 2.84 4.38 -8.32
CA CYS A 30 3.55 5.60 -7.91
C CYS A 30 4.51 5.45 -6.72
N GLY A 31 4.50 4.32 -6.00
CA GLY A 31 5.45 4.04 -4.92
C GLY A 31 5.03 4.59 -3.55
N HIS A 32 3.85 5.19 -3.46
CA HIS A 32 3.29 5.62 -2.19
C HIS A 32 3.06 4.42 -1.25
N VAL A 33 3.49 4.55 0.00
CA VAL A 33 3.35 3.52 1.03
C VAL A 33 2.25 3.96 1.98
N GLY A 34 1.20 3.15 2.09
CA GLY A 34 0.04 3.41 2.94
C GLY A 34 -0.27 2.24 3.88
N CYS A 35 -0.88 2.52 5.02
CA CYS A 35 -1.31 1.48 5.94
C CYS A 35 -2.54 0.73 5.41
N CYS A 36 -2.60 -0.58 5.70
CA CYS A 36 -3.62 -1.49 5.18
C CYS A 36 -5.04 -1.22 5.75
N ASP A 37 -6.03 -1.94 5.23
CA ASP A 37 -7.43 -1.83 5.66
C ASP A 37 -7.68 -2.23 7.12
N SER A 38 -6.83 -3.10 7.68
CA SER A 38 -6.87 -3.50 9.09
C SER A 38 -6.26 -2.45 10.01
N SER A 39 -5.55 -1.46 9.48
CA SER A 39 -5.02 -0.34 10.26
C SER A 39 -6.10 0.71 10.48
N ARG A 40 -6.03 1.44 11.61
CA ARG A 40 -7.02 2.47 12.00
C ARG A 40 -7.34 3.46 10.88
N ASN A 41 -6.31 3.91 10.16
CA ASN A 41 -6.42 5.02 9.22
C ASN A 41 -6.73 4.62 7.76
N ARG A 42 -6.44 3.37 7.37
CA ARG A 42 -6.72 2.81 6.04
C ARG A 42 -6.18 3.66 4.88
N HIS A 43 -4.94 4.14 4.99
CA HIS A 43 -4.36 5.07 4.03
C HIS A 43 -4.19 4.47 2.62
N ALA A 44 -3.86 3.18 2.49
CA ALA A 44 -3.75 2.55 1.17
C ALA A 44 -5.08 2.60 0.37
N THR A 45 -6.22 2.45 1.06
CA THR A 45 -7.55 2.54 0.43
C THR A 45 -7.97 3.97 0.15
N LYS A 46 -7.62 4.92 1.02
CA LYS A 46 -7.82 6.35 0.75
C LYS A 46 -7.01 6.79 -0.47
N HIS A 47 -5.76 6.35 -0.57
CA HIS A 47 -4.87 6.59 -1.70
C HIS A 47 -5.49 6.08 -3.01
N TYR A 48 -5.96 4.83 -3.03
CA TYR A 48 -6.69 4.31 -4.21
C TYR A 48 -7.89 5.18 -4.58
N ARG A 49 -8.73 5.57 -3.62
CA ARG A 49 -9.91 6.41 -3.89
C ARG A 49 -9.56 7.81 -4.42
N ALA A 50 -8.40 8.34 -4.07
CA ALA A 50 -7.97 9.67 -4.47
C ALA A 50 -7.23 9.69 -5.82
N THR A 51 -6.51 8.60 -6.14
CA THR A 51 -5.60 8.54 -7.30
C THR A 51 -6.02 7.54 -8.37
N GLU A 52 -6.99 6.68 -8.05
CA GLU A 52 -7.43 5.56 -8.87
C GLU A 52 -6.32 4.55 -9.19
N HIS A 53 -5.22 4.52 -8.44
CA HIS A 53 -4.17 3.51 -8.57
C HIS A 53 -4.64 2.15 -8.03
N PRO A 54 -4.94 1.17 -8.89
CA PRO A 54 -5.74 0.02 -8.46
C PRO A 54 -4.92 -1.05 -7.73
N ILE A 55 -3.60 -1.08 -7.91
CA ILE A 55 -2.75 -2.19 -7.42
C ILE A 55 -1.76 -1.69 -6.36
N ALA A 56 -1.77 -2.33 -5.20
CA ALA A 56 -0.79 -2.14 -4.14
C ALA A 56 -0.20 -3.48 -3.68
N ALA A 57 1.11 -3.60 -3.66
CA ALA A 57 1.83 -4.76 -3.15
C ALA A 57 1.93 -4.73 -1.62
N SER A 58 2.03 -5.90 -0.99
CA SER A 58 2.49 -5.96 0.41
C SER A 58 3.88 -5.37 0.51
N HIS A 59 4.12 -4.58 1.56
CA HIS A 59 5.44 -4.04 1.88
C HIS A 59 6.04 -4.71 3.12
N GLU A 60 5.51 -5.88 3.49
CA GLU A 60 6.01 -6.66 4.63
C GLU A 60 7.19 -7.55 4.19
N PRO A 61 8.22 -7.72 5.04
CA PRO A 61 9.35 -8.59 4.74
C PRO A 61 8.92 -10.05 4.49
N GLY A 62 9.28 -10.59 3.33
CA GLY A 62 9.00 -11.99 2.98
C GLY A 62 7.63 -12.23 2.34
N GLU A 63 6.82 -11.20 2.17
CA GLU A 63 5.55 -11.31 1.44
C GLU A 63 5.70 -10.86 -0.02
N ALA A 64 5.21 -11.68 -0.94
CA ALA A 64 5.25 -11.42 -2.37
C ALA A 64 3.84 -11.54 -2.98
N TRP A 65 2.94 -10.64 -2.58
CA TRP A 65 1.59 -10.57 -3.11
C TRP A 65 1.16 -9.10 -3.27
N ALA A 66 0.12 -8.87 -4.07
CA ALA A 66 -0.50 -7.57 -4.27
C ALA A 66 -2.02 -7.66 -4.16
N TRP A 67 -2.64 -6.53 -3.87
CA TRP A 67 -4.09 -6.36 -3.83
C TRP A 67 -4.52 -5.46 -4.98
N CYS A 68 -5.48 -5.93 -5.77
CA CYS A 68 -6.22 -5.08 -6.70
C CYS A 68 -7.47 -4.56 -6.01
N TYR A 69 -7.52 -3.25 -5.75
CA TYR A 69 -8.68 -2.58 -5.16
C TYR A 69 -9.89 -2.51 -6.09
N ALA A 70 -9.66 -2.39 -7.40
CA ALA A 70 -10.72 -2.31 -8.40
C ALA A 70 -11.51 -3.63 -8.46
N ASP A 71 -10.80 -4.75 -8.58
CA ASP A 71 -11.42 -6.08 -8.69
C ASP A 71 -11.63 -6.77 -7.34
N LYS A 72 -11.08 -6.21 -6.25
CA LYS A 72 -11.08 -6.79 -4.89
C LYS A 72 -10.51 -8.21 -4.86
N LEU A 73 -9.38 -8.39 -5.54
CA LEU A 73 -8.70 -9.67 -5.69
C LEU A 73 -7.27 -9.59 -5.16
N MET A 74 -6.82 -10.69 -4.58
CA MET A 74 -5.41 -10.91 -4.24
C MET A 74 -4.69 -11.45 -5.48
N LEU A 75 -3.56 -10.85 -5.79
CA LEU A 75 -2.64 -11.23 -6.84
C LEU A 75 -1.41 -11.82 -6.17
N ASP A 76 -1.11 -13.08 -6.45
CA ASP A 76 0.12 -13.70 -5.97
C ASP A 76 1.26 -13.36 -6.92
N ALA A 77 2.41 -12.97 -6.40
CA ALA A 77 3.61 -12.79 -7.21
C ALA A 77 4.35 -14.14 -7.30
N ALA A 78 3.77 -15.05 -8.08
CA ALA A 78 4.38 -16.33 -8.41
C ALA A 78 5.70 -16.16 -9.20
#